data_AF-A0A7C1L0W3-F1
#
_entry.id   AF-A0A7C1L0W3-F1
#
_cell.length_a   1.000
_cell.length_b   1.000
_cell.length_c   1.000
_cell.angle_alpha   90.00
_cell.angle_beta   90.00
_cell.angle_gamma   90.00
#
_symmetry.space_group_name_H-M   'P 1'
#
loop_
_entity.id
_entity.type
_entity.pdbx_description
1 polymer ?
#
loop_
_entity_poly.entity_id
_entity_poly.type
_entity_poly.pdbx_seq_one_letter_code
_entity_poly.pdbx_strand_id
1 'polypeptide(L)'
;MSLILYPIAILSHEVLAIFLPYIIAIYFLLNKITKNNAILIGALLLPSILSFFSSLYFKPSVENIDIIYQSIAQKNYSVEGGAISYLDKDAVYGFNRLMGKIESRNYIQCYSLVLILSMIAFIPIQTYIKQLYSNKFTSTLILISLIGSIPIFLVAIDWGRFIYIHLVSLFTLSLVASYQYSLEKTNVLPLFIICRQCKSNVLAIAFAFVFSMLWHIPHSGNSPFAKNYKQINVFNLAMPFHRILVRNK
;
A
#
# COMPACT_ATOMS: atom_id res chain seq x y z
N MET A 1 9.67 16.32 -5.10
CA MET A 1 10.30 15.93 -3.82
C MET A 1 10.14 14.43 -3.54
N SER A 2 8.92 13.86 -3.64
CA SER A 2 8.67 12.45 -3.31
C SER A 2 9.49 11.42 -4.11
N LEU A 3 9.80 11.66 -5.39
CA LEU A 3 10.60 10.74 -6.21
C LEU A 3 12.07 10.63 -5.77
N ILE A 4 12.63 11.65 -5.10
CA ILE A 4 14.02 11.64 -4.61
C ILE A 4 14.16 10.75 -3.38
N LEU A 5 13.09 10.61 -2.59
CA LEU A 5 13.07 9.79 -1.38
C LEU A 5 12.69 8.33 -1.66
N TYR A 6 12.07 8.06 -2.81
CA TYR A 6 11.65 6.71 -3.20
C TYR A 6 12.78 5.66 -3.32
N PRO A 7 14.02 6.01 -3.73
CA PRO A 7 15.17 5.10 -3.67
C PRO A 7 15.37 4.50 -2.26
N ILE A 8 15.24 5.32 -1.22
CA ILE A 8 15.37 4.88 0.18
C ILE A 8 14.26 3.88 0.52
N ALA A 9 13.04 4.12 0.04
CA ALA A 9 11.92 3.21 0.22
C ALA A 9 12.19 1.86 -0.48
N ILE A 10 12.71 1.87 -1.71
CA ILE A 10 13.09 0.65 -2.44
C ILE A 10 14.22 -0.10 -1.72
N LEU A 11 15.24 0.59 -1.21
CA LEU A 11 16.32 -0.04 -0.44
C LEU A 11 15.82 -0.61 0.90
N SER A 12 14.75 -0.02 1.46
CA SER A 12 14.12 -0.54 2.69
C SER A 12 13.24 -1.76 2.41
N HIS A 13 12.60 -1.81 1.23
CA HIS A 13 11.75 -2.91 0.82
C HIS A 13 11.65 -2.93 -0.72
N GLU A 14 12.33 -3.88 -1.38
CA GLU A 14 12.50 -3.83 -2.84
C GLU A 14 11.19 -3.93 -3.63
N VAL A 15 10.19 -4.60 -3.05
CA VAL A 15 8.82 -4.73 -3.57
C VAL A 15 8.17 -3.36 -3.84
N LEU A 16 8.58 -2.29 -3.16
CA LEU A 16 8.04 -0.95 -3.43
C LEU A 16 8.32 -0.47 -4.86
N ALA A 17 9.35 -0.99 -5.53
CA ALA A 17 9.60 -0.69 -6.95
C ALA A 17 8.40 -1.03 -7.86
N ILE A 18 7.64 -2.08 -7.53
CA ILE A 18 6.44 -2.51 -8.28
C ILE A 18 5.27 -1.52 -8.15
N PHE A 19 5.26 -0.71 -7.08
CA PHE A 19 4.24 0.30 -6.83
C PHE A 19 4.64 1.71 -7.30
N LEU A 20 5.89 1.91 -7.73
CA LEU A 20 6.37 3.17 -8.30
C LEU A 20 5.53 3.68 -9.50
N PRO A 21 4.99 2.82 -10.40
CA PRO A 21 4.11 3.28 -11.48
C PRO A 21 2.89 4.10 -10.99
N TYR A 22 2.36 3.82 -9.80
CA TYR A 22 1.26 4.62 -9.24
C TYR A 22 1.70 6.05 -8.90
N ILE A 23 2.90 6.23 -8.34
CA ILE A 23 3.44 7.56 -8.03
C ILE A 23 3.71 8.35 -9.32
N ILE A 24 4.23 7.68 -10.34
CA ILE A 24 4.43 8.27 -11.68
C ILE A 24 3.08 8.69 -12.28
N ALA A 25 2.05 7.86 -12.16
CA ALA A 25 0.70 8.19 -12.64
C ALA A 25 0.13 9.43 -11.93
N ILE A 26 0.29 9.54 -10.60
CA ILE A 26 -0.12 10.75 -9.85
C ILE A 26 0.60 11.98 -10.38
N TYR A 27 1.93 11.90 -10.59
CA TYR A 27 2.70 13.02 -11.10
C TYR A 27 2.17 13.53 -12.44
N PHE A 28 1.87 12.62 -13.37
CA PHE A 28 1.39 12.98 -14.70
C PHE A 28 -0.08 13.38 -14.76
N LEU A 29 -0.89 12.98 -13.79
CA LEU A 29 -2.23 13.57 -13.63
C LEU A 29 -2.13 15.03 -13.18
N LEU A 30 -1.16 15.35 -12.32
CA LEU A 30 -0.99 16.71 -11.79
C LEU A 30 -0.21 17.65 -12.73
N ASN A 31 0.58 17.10 -13.65
CA ASN A 31 1.48 17.88 -14.50
C ASN A 31 1.34 17.48 -15.97
N LYS A 32 1.32 18.47 -16.86
CA LYS A 32 1.36 18.22 -18.30
C LYS A 32 2.67 17.52 -18.70
N ILE A 33 2.55 16.53 -19.59
CA ILE A 33 3.71 15.86 -20.19
C ILE A 33 4.37 16.82 -21.16
N THR A 34 5.49 17.41 -20.75
CA THR A 34 6.38 18.19 -21.62
C THR A 34 7.72 17.47 -21.75
N LYS A 35 8.49 17.76 -22.80
CA LYS A 35 9.83 17.18 -22.98
C LYS A 35 10.71 17.39 -21.75
N ASN A 36 10.70 18.60 -21.20
CA ASN A 36 11.49 18.95 -20.02
C ASN A 36 11.04 18.17 -18.77
N ASN A 37 9.72 18.05 -18.56
CA ASN A 37 9.20 17.26 -17.44
C ASN A 37 9.53 15.78 -17.59
N ALA A 38 9.44 15.23 -18.81
CA ALA A 38 9.78 13.83 -19.06
C ALA A 38 11.27 13.54 -18.78
N ILE A 39 12.17 14.44 -19.21
CA ILE A 39 13.62 14.34 -18.92
C ILE A 39 13.86 14.42 -17.40
N LEU A 40 13.23 15.39 -16.73
CA LEU A 40 13.36 15.55 -15.28
C LEU A 40 12.90 14.30 -14.53
N ILE A 41 11.75 13.74 -14.89
CA ILE A 41 11.23 12.50 -14.29
C ILE A 41 12.18 11.34 -14.56
N GLY A 42 12.67 11.19 -15.80
CA GLY A 42 13.66 10.16 -16.13
C GLY A 42 14.91 10.25 -15.24
N ALA A 43 15.43 11.47 -15.05
CA ALA A 43 16.56 11.72 -14.16
C ALA A 43 16.24 11.39 -12.69
N LEU A 44 15.03 11.72 -12.22
CA LEU A 44 14.58 11.43 -10.84
C LEU A 44 14.26 9.95 -10.60
N LEU A 45 13.92 9.20 -11.65
CA LEU A 45 13.68 7.75 -11.57
C LEU A 45 14.97 6.95 -11.58
N LEU A 46 16.05 7.48 -12.17
CA LEU A 46 17.33 6.78 -12.27
C LEU A 46 17.85 6.27 -10.92
N PRO A 47 17.86 7.05 -9.81
CA PRO A 47 18.25 6.54 -8.50
C PRO A 47 17.36 5.39 -7.97
N SER A 48 16.07 5.41 -8.30
CA SER A 48 15.13 4.34 -7.90
C SER A 48 15.41 3.06 -8.67
N ILE A 49 15.70 3.18 -9.96
CA ILE A 49 16.11 2.06 -10.83
C ILE A 49 17.43 1.46 -10.32
N LEU A 50 18.43 2.30 -10.06
CA LEU A 50 19.72 1.87 -9.52
C LEU A 50 19.55 1.17 -8.17
N SER A 51 18.74 1.72 -7.27
CA SER A 51 18.46 1.12 -5.97
C SER A 51 17.82 -0.26 -6.07
N PHE A 52 16.87 -0.43 -7.00
CA PHE A 52 16.26 -1.73 -7.25
C PHE A 52 17.26 -2.76 -7.80
N PHE A 53 18.11 -2.38 -8.77
CA PHE A 53 19.13 -3.30 -9.25
C PHE A 53 20.21 -3.60 -8.20
N SER A 54 20.58 -2.61 -7.38
CA SER A 54 21.48 -2.82 -6.25
C SER A 54 20.91 -3.80 -5.24
N SER A 55 19.61 -3.73 -4.88
CA SER A 55 19.02 -4.70 -3.95
C SER A 55 18.96 -6.12 -4.52
N LEU A 56 18.81 -6.27 -5.84
CA LEU A 56 18.88 -7.59 -6.50
C LEU A 56 20.30 -8.15 -6.56
N TYR A 57 21.29 -7.29 -6.73
CA TYR A 57 22.70 -7.67 -6.84
C TYR A 57 23.32 -8.02 -5.48
N PHE A 58 23.07 -7.19 -4.47
CA PHE A 58 23.61 -7.38 -3.11
C PHE A 58 22.67 -8.23 -2.25
N LYS A 59 22.65 -9.53 -2.51
CA LYS A 59 21.92 -10.49 -1.69
C LYS A 59 22.64 -10.72 -0.36
N PRO A 60 21.93 -10.71 0.79
CA PRO A 60 22.55 -10.99 2.08
C PRO A 60 23.00 -12.46 2.16
N SER A 61 24.22 -12.69 2.66
CA SER A 61 24.70 -14.03 2.99
C SER A 61 24.21 -14.45 4.39
N VAL A 62 24.32 -15.75 4.69
CA VAL A 62 24.04 -16.28 6.03
C VAL A 62 24.96 -15.61 7.07
N GLU A 63 26.24 -15.37 6.73
CA GLU A 63 27.16 -14.69 7.66
C GLU A 63 26.71 -13.25 7.96
N ASN A 64 26.21 -12.52 6.96
CA ASN A 64 25.69 -11.17 7.17
C ASN A 64 24.52 -11.16 8.16
N ILE A 65 23.64 -12.15 8.08
CA ILE A 65 22.50 -12.29 8.98
C ILE A 65 22.95 -12.62 10.41
N ASP A 66 23.93 -13.50 10.56
CA ASP A 66 24.51 -13.84 11.86
C ASP A 66 25.18 -12.63 12.52
N ILE A 67 25.89 -11.80 11.74
CA ILE A 67 26.47 -10.54 12.21
C ILE A 67 25.37 -9.58 12.73
N ILE A 68 24.24 -9.49 12.03
CA ILE A 68 23.10 -8.67 12.46
C ILE A 68 22.55 -9.20 13.79
N TYR A 69 22.31 -10.50 13.91
CA TYR A 69 21.84 -11.12 15.15
C TYR A 69 22.80 -10.88 16.31
N GLN A 70 24.09 -11.09 16.11
CA GLN A 70 25.12 -10.84 17.12
C GLN A 70 25.14 -9.37 17.55
N SER A 71 25.07 -8.43 16.59
CA SER A 71 25.07 -6.99 16.88
C SER A 71 23.87 -6.57 17.74
N ILE A 72 22.72 -7.18 17.53
CA ILE A 72 21.51 -6.90 18.33
C ILE A 72 21.58 -7.61 19.69
N ALA A 73 22.07 -8.85 19.73
CA ALA A 73 22.25 -9.61 20.96
C ALA A 73 23.22 -8.93 21.94
N GLN A 74 24.29 -8.31 21.43
CA GLN A 74 25.22 -7.49 22.22
C GLN A 74 24.56 -6.30 22.92
N LYS A 75 23.36 -5.88 22.48
CA LYS A 75 22.56 -4.84 23.10
C LYS A 75 21.50 -5.39 24.06
N ASN A 76 21.58 -6.66 24.44
CA ASN A 76 20.65 -7.37 25.33
C ASN A 76 19.21 -7.42 24.81
N TYR A 77 19.01 -7.38 23.49
CA TYR A 77 17.72 -7.67 22.89
C TYR A 77 17.64 -9.15 22.51
N SER A 78 16.56 -9.82 22.90
CA SER A 78 16.26 -11.18 22.44
C SER A 78 15.81 -11.13 20.98
N VAL A 79 16.55 -11.75 20.07
CA VAL A 79 16.19 -11.79 18.66
C VAL A 79 16.16 -13.23 18.19
N GLU A 80 14.96 -13.80 18.13
CA GLU A 80 14.72 -15.07 17.44
C GLU A 80 13.64 -14.82 16.37
N GLY A 81 13.97 -15.14 15.12
CA GLY A 81 13.04 -15.07 13.98
C GLY A 81 12.75 -13.64 13.49
N GLY A 82 11.50 -13.43 13.05
CA GLY A 82 11.05 -12.13 12.53
C GLY A 82 11.51 -11.85 11.10
N ALA A 83 11.62 -10.56 10.73
CA ALA A 83 11.98 -10.16 9.36
C ALA A 83 13.44 -10.50 9.01
N ILE A 84 14.35 -10.50 10.00
CA ILE A 84 15.78 -10.77 9.79
C ILE A 84 16.00 -12.22 9.35
N SER A 85 15.27 -13.19 9.92
CA SER A 85 15.38 -14.62 9.53
C SER A 85 14.84 -14.93 8.13
N TYR A 86 14.26 -13.96 7.44
CA TYR A 86 13.75 -14.12 6.07
C TYR A 86 14.74 -13.58 5.02
N LEU A 87 15.81 -12.90 5.44
CA LEU A 87 16.75 -12.26 4.51
C LEU A 87 17.51 -13.27 3.65
N ASP A 88 17.80 -14.47 4.16
CA ASP A 88 18.48 -15.56 3.42
C ASP A 88 17.51 -16.46 2.64
N LYS A 89 16.20 -16.24 2.76
CA LYS A 89 15.21 -17.12 2.16
C LYS A 89 14.95 -16.74 0.72
N ASP A 90 14.88 -17.74 -0.14
CA ASP A 90 14.62 -17.56 -1.56
C ASP A 90 13.12 -17.60 -1.90
N ALA A 91 12.82 -17.37 -3.17
CA ALA A 91 11.45 -17.40 -3.68
C ALA A 91 10.81 -18.80 -3.56
N VAL A 92 11.62 -19.87 -3.65
CA VAL A 92 11.12 -21.26 -3.52
C VAL A 92 10.63 -21.52 -2.10
N TYR A 93 11.41 -21.11 -1.10
CA TYR A 93 10.99 -21.15 0.30
C TYR A 93 9.70 -20.36 0.52
N GLY A 94 9.62 -19.14 -0.01
CA GLY A 94 8.42 -18.30 0.08
C GLY A 94 7.19 -18.97 -0.53
N PHE A 95 7.31 -19.47 -1.76
CA PHE A 95 6.25 -20.19 -2.47
C PHE A 95 5.76 -21.41 -1.68
N ASN A 96 6.67 -22.29 -1.23
CA ASN A 96 6.31 -23.48 -0.45
C ASN A 96 5.57 -23.10 0.84
N ARG A 97 6.02 -22.04 1.50
CA ARG A 97 5.39 -21.54 2.72
C ARG A 97 4.02 -20.93 2.46
N LEU A 98 3.82 -20.26 1.32
CA LEU A 98 2.51 -19.79 0.87
C LEU A 98 1.57 -20.97 0.60
N MET A 99 2.02 -21.99 -0.13
CA MET A 99 1.21 -23.18 -0.42
C MET A 99 0.70 -23.86 0.85
N GLY A 100 1.58 -24.05 1.84
CA GLY A 100 1.16 -24.58 3.15
C GLY A 100 0.13 -23.69 3.87
N LYS A 101 0.11 -22.38 3.65
CA LYS A 101 -0.94 -21.48 4.18
C LYS A 101 -2.24 -21.55 3.39
N ILE A 102 -2.15 -21.72 2.07
CA ILE A 102 -3.32 -21.91 1.21
C ILE A 102 -4.10 -23.15 1.63
N GLU A 103 -3.39 -24.27 1.81
CA GLU A 103 -3.97 -25.55 2.21
C GLU A 103 -4.57 -25.53 3.62
N SER A 104 -3.93 -24.82 4.56
CA SER A 104 -4.31 -24.90 5.99
C SER A 104 -5.33 -23.86 6.46
N ARG A 105 -5.63 -22.78 5.70
CA ARG A 105 -6.34 -21.61 6.26
C ARG A 105 -7.48 -21.01 5.42
N ASN A 106 -8.11 -21.75 4.49
CA ASN A 106 -9.14 -21.19 3.60
C ASN A 106 -8.67 -19.85 2.98
N TYR A 107 -7.38 -19.78 2.64
CA TYR A 107 -6.68 -18.55 2.36
C TYR A 107 -7.27 -17.85 1.14
N ILE A 108 -7.56 -18.62 0.09
CA ILE A 108 -8.18 -18.14 -1.15
C ILE A 108 -9.56 -17.54 -0.84
N GLN A 109 -10.42 -18.26 -0.13
CA GLN A 109 -11.76 -17.78 0.21
C GLN A 109 -11.69 -16.49 1.04
N CYS A 110 -10.77 -16.43 2.00
CA CYS A 110 -10.54 -15.23 2.81
C CYS A 110 -10.20 -14.02 1.93
N TYR A 111 -9.19 -14.13 1.06
CA TYR A 111 -8.77 -13.00 0.23
C TYR A 111 -9.71 -12.67 -0.92
N SER A 112 -10.45 -13.65 -1.46
CA SER A 112 -11.54 -13.38 -2.39
C SER A 112 -12.63 -12.54 -1.73
N LEU A 113 -13.03 -12.87 -0.49
CA LEU A 113 -13.99 -12.06 0.26
C LEU A 113 -13.43 -10.68 0.58
N VAL A 114 -12.16 -10.58 0.99
CA VAL A 114 -11.48 -9.29 1.22
C VAL A 114 -11.53 -8.43 -0.05
N LEU A 115 -11.20 -8.98 -1.22
CA LEU A 115 -11.24 -8.23 -2.48
C LEU A 115 -12.66 -7.74 -2.79
N ILE A 116 -13.68 -8.60 -2.66
CA ILE A 116 -15.09 -8.21 -2.89
C ILE A 116 -15.50 -7.07 -1.95
N LEU A 117 -15.24 -7.22 -0.65
CA LEU A 117 -15.55 -6.18 0.34
C LEU A 117 -14.79 -4.88 0.07
N SER A 118 -13.53 -4.98 -0.34
CA SER A 118 -12.71 -3.83 -0.73
C SER A 118 -13.32 -3.04 -1.88
N MET A 119 -13.88 -3.74 -2.88
CA MET A 119 -14.48 -3.08 -4.05
C MET A 119 -15.73 -2.27 -3.70
N ILE A 120 -16.44 -2.62 -2.62
CA ILE A 120 -17.59 -1.84 -2.14
C ILE A 120 -17.17 -0.41 -1.76
N ALA A 121 -15.96 -0.23 -1.22
CA ALA A 121 -15.42 1.09 -0.87
C ALA A 121 -15.22 2.01 -2.10
N PHE A 122 -15.18 1.44 -3.31
CA PHE A 122 -14.99 2.18 -4.55
C PHE A 122 -16.31 2.62 -5.21
N ILE A 123 -17.46 2.14 -4.75
CA ILE A 123 -18.78 2.51 -5.31
C ILE A 123 -18.99 4.04 -5.32
N PRO A 124 -18.69 4.80 -4.24
CA PRO A 124 -18.90 6.25 -4.23
C PRO A 124 -18.03 7.02 -5.23
N ILE A 125 -16.91 6.44 -5.66
CA ILE A 125 -15.90 7.08 -6.54
C ILE A 125 -15.80 6.42 -7.92
N GLN A 126 -16.76 5.55 -8.28
CA GLN A 126 -16.74 4.76 -9.52
C GLN A 126 -16.61 5.61 -10.79
N THR A 127 -17.17 6.82 -10.79
CA THR A 127 -17.09 7.75 -11.93
C THR A 127 -15.67 8.24 -12.15
N TYR A 128 -14.92 8.50 -11.08
CA TYR A 128 -13.52 8.92 -11.13
C TYR A 128 -12.60 7.78 -11.55
N ILE A 129 -12.92 6.55 -11.14
CA ILE A 129 -12.21 5.36 -11.62
C ILE A 129 -12.35 5.21 -13.14
N LYS A 130 -13.56 5.36 -13.69
CA LYS A 130 -13.76 5.33 -15.15
C LYS A 130 -12.92 6.38 -15.87
N GLN A 131 -12.74 7.55 -15.27
CA GLN A 131 -11.87 8.60 -15.82
C GLN A 131 -10.40 8.18 -15.85
N LEU A 132 -9.88 7.51 -14.80
CA LEU A 132 -8.51 6.97 -14.81
C LEU A 132 -8.25 6.04 -16.00
N TYR A 133 -9.21 5.16 -16.31
CA TYR A 133 -9.09 4.21 -17.43
C TYR A 133 -9.26 4.86 -18.81
N SER A 134 -9.84 6.06 -18.89
CA SER A 134 -9.94 6.80 -20.15
C SER A 134 -8.57 7.31 -20.63
N ASN A 135 -7.66 7.60 -19.69
CA ASN A 135 -6.29 7.96 -19.98
C ASN A 135 -5.43 6.69 -20.16
N LYS A 136 -5.16 6.31 -21.42
CA LYS A 136 -4.38 5.12 -21.77
C LYS A 136 -3.04 5.03 -21.03
N PHE A 137 -2.33 6.15 -20.89
CA PHE A 137 -1.03 6.16 -20.22
C PHE A 137 -1.15 5.84 -18.72
N THR A 138 -2.11 6.48 -18.04
CA THR A 138 -2.41 6.20 -16.61
C THR A 138 -2.85 4.75 -16.43
N SER A 139 -3.75 4.26 -17.28
CA SER A 139 -4.20 2.87 -17.27
C SER A 139 -3.06 1.88 -17.47
N THR A 140 -2.12 2.17 -18.37
CA THR A 140 -0.93 1.32 -18.58
C THR A 140 -0.04 1.27 -17.34
N LEU A 141 0.20 2.39 -16.66
CA LEU A 141 0.99 2.39 -15.42
C LEU A 141 0.32 1.60 -14.30
N ILE A 142 -0.99 1.73 -14.16
CA ILE A 142 -1.79 0.91 -13.21
C ILE A 142 -1.64 -0.58 -13.55
N LEU A 143 -1.78 -0.93 -14.83
CA LEU A 143 -1.66 -2.31 -15.30
C LEU A 143 -0.26 -2.89 -15.06
N ILE A 144 0.80 -2.11 -15.31
CA ILE A 144 2.19 -2.51 -15.02
C ILE A 144 2.34 -2.84 -13.54
N SER A 145 1.80 -2.02 -12.63
CA SER A 145 1.87 -2.31 -11.19
C SER A 145 1.09 -3.57 -10.83
N LEU A 146 -0.12 -3.76 -11.36
CA LEU A 146 -0.93 -4.96 -11.11
C LEU A 146 -0.25 -6.23 -11.61
N ILE A 147 0.28 -6.22 -12.84
CA ILE A 147 1.02 -7.36 -13.41
C ILE A 147 2.31 -7.61 -12.63
N GLY A 148 3.05 -6.55 -12.28
CA GLY A 148 4.27 -6.63 -11.49
C GLY A 148 4.05 -7.22 -10.10
N SER A 149 2.84 -7.12 -9.55
CA SER A 149 2.50 -7.72 -8.26
C SER A 149 2.20 -9.22 -8.33
N ILE A 150 1.96 -9.79 -9.51
CA ILE A 150 1.63 -11.23 -9.65
C ILE A 150 2.75 -12.11 -9.06
N PRO A 151 4.05 -11.94 -9.39
CA PRO A 151 5.12 -12.71 -8.76
C PRO A 151 5.15 -12.58 -7.24
N ILE A 152 4.83 -11.41 -6.69
CA ILE A 152 4.78 -11.20 -5.24
C ILE A 152 3.65 -12.06 -4.64
N PHE A 153 2.46 -12.03 -5.23
CA PHE A 153 1.34 -12.85 -4.73
C PHE A 153 1.62 -14.35 -4.79
N LEU A 154 2.50 -14.81 -5.70
CA LEU A 154 2.90 -16.21 -5.77
C LEU A 154 3.89 -16.61 -4.66
N VAL A 155 4.66 -15.68 -4.09
CA VAL A 155 5.74 -16.00 -3.15
C VAL A 155 5.45 -15.53 -1.74
N ALA A 156 4.72 -14.42 -1.58
CA ALA A 156 4.53 -13.76 -0.30
C ALA A 156 3.27 -14.23 0.42
N ILE A 157 3.38 -14.39 1.74
CA ILE A 157 2.28 -14.79 2.63
C ILE A 157 1.45 -13.58 3.09
N ASP A 158 1.88 -12.36 2.77
CA ASP A 158 1.23 -11.13 3.21
C ASP A 158 0.36 -10.50 2.12
N TRP A 159 -0.60 -11.28 1.58
CA TRP A 159 -1.49 -10.79 0.52
C TRP A 159 -2.28 -9.56 0.95
N GLY A 160 -2.66 -9.50 2.23
CA GLY A 160 -3.42 -8.38 2.77
C GLY A 160 -2.70 -7.05 2.61
N ARG A 161 -1.39 -7.00 2.90
CA ARG A 161 -0.57 -5.79 2.74
C ARG A 161 -0.51 -5.33 1.29
N PHE A 162 -0.30 -6.24 0.33
CA PHE A 162 -0.19 -5.86 -1.08
C PHE A 162 -1.53 -5.42 -1.66
N ILE A 163 -2.63 -6.12 -1.31
CA ILE A 163 -3.98 -5.68 -1.64
C ILE A 163 -4.22 -4.28 -1.09
N TYR A 164 -3.90 -4.02 0.19
CA TYR A 164 -4.05 -2.70 0.80
C TYR A 164 -3.30 -1.60 0.05
N ILE A 165 -2.03 -1.83 -0.33
CA ILE A 165 -1.23 -0.86 -1.10
C ILE A 165 -1.90 -0.53 -2.45
N HIS A 166 -2.38 -1.55 -3.19
CA HIS A 166 -3.11 -1.33 -4.43
C HIS A 166 -4.38 -0.50 -4.22
N LEU A 167 -5.19 -0.84 -3.20
CA LEU A 167 -6.44 -0.15 -2.92
C LEU A 167 -6.19 1.32 -2.56
N VAL A 168 -5.25 1.60 -1.65
CA VAL A 168 -4.89 2.98 -1.27
C VAL A 168 -4.35 3.76 -2.46
N SER A 169 -3.53 3.13 -3.30
CA SER A 169 -2.96 3.78 -4.48
C SER A 169 -4.03 4.13 -5.51
N LEU A 170 -4.94 3.19 -5.81
CA LEU A 170 -6.06 3.41 -6.73
C LEU A 170 -7.05 4.45 -6.19
N PHE A 171 -7.33 4.43 -4.89
CA PHE A 171 -8.19 5.41 -4.24
C PHE A 171 -7.58 6.82 -4.34
N THR A 172 -6.29 6.95 -4.00
CA THR A 172 -5.56 8.22 -4.10
C THR A 172 -5.55 8.74 -5.54
N LEU A 173 -5.25 7.88 -6.51
CA LEU A 173 -5.31 8.23 -7.94
C LEU A 173 -6.70 8.71 -8.36
N SER A 174 -7.75 8.05 -7.89
CA SER A 174 -9.13 8.42 -8.22
C SER A 174 -9.48 9.81 -7.67
N LEU A 175 -9.03 10.13 -6.46
CA LEU A 175 -9.20 11.46 -5.88
C LEU A 175 -8.43 12.52 -6.68
N VAL A 176 -7.17 12.25 -7.04
CA VAL A 176 -6.37 13.18 -7.85
C VAL A 176 -6.99 13.42 -9.23
N ALA A 177 -7.49 12.38 -9.89
CA ALA A 177 -8.20 12.50 -11.16
C ALA A 177 -9.49 13.32 -11.02
N SER A 178 -10.25 13.11 -9.94
CA SER A 178 -11.47 13.90 -9.67
C SER A 178 -11.17 15.39 -9.52
N TYR A 179 -10.07 15.72 -8.84
CA TYR A 179 -9.63 17.09 -8.63
C TYR A 179 -9.24 17.77 -9.95
N GLN A 180 -8.45 17.08 -10.79
CA GLN A 180 -8.05 17.58 -12.10
C GLN A 180 -9.25 17.82 -13.02
N TYR A 181 -10.17 16.85 -13.10
CA TYR A 181 -11.40 17.00 -13.89
C TYR A 181 -12.23 18.20 -13.44
N SER A 182 -12.32 18.43 -12.13
CA SER A 182 -13.04 19.58 -11.57
C SER A 182 -12.40 20.91 -11.95
N LEU A 183 -11.06 20.99 -11.96
CA LEU A 183 -10.33 22.19 -12.36
C LEU A 183 -10.56 22.53 -13.84
N GLU A 184 -10.62 21.53 -14.71
CA GLU A 184 -10.82 21.75 -16.15
C GLU A 184 -12.24 22.20 -16.50
N LYS A 185 -13.25 21.67 -15.82
CA LYS A 185 -14.67 21.86 -16.20
C LYS A 185 -15.31 23.09 -15.57
N THR A 186 -14.87 23.47 -14.38
CA THR A 186 -15.51 24.53 -13.60
C THR A 186 -14.43 25.48 -13.10
N ASN A 187 -14.41 26.73 -13.59
CA ASN A 187 -13.63 27.83 -13.01
C ASN A 187 -14.07 28.20 -11.58
N VAL A 188 -14.65 27.25 -10.82
CA VAL A 188 -15.32 27.46 -9.54
C VAL A 188 -14.53 26.72 -8.45
N LEU A 189 -14.40 27.34 -7.28
CA LEU A 189 -13.58 26.86 -6.17
C LEU A 189 -14.01 25.44 -5.72
N PRO A 190 -13.08 24.47 -5.59
CA PRO A 190 -13.38 23.05 -5.29
C PRO A 190 -14.16 22.81 -3.98
N LEU A 191 -14.10 23.74 -3.02
CA LEU A 191 -14.86 23.70 -1.76
C LEU A 191 -16.39 23.67 -1.96
N PHE A 192 -16.89 24.30 -3.03
CA PHE A 192 -18.33 24.39 -3.29
C PHE A 192 -18.92 23.07 -3.80
N ILE A 193 -18.11 22.27 -4.52
CA ILE A 193 -18.51 20.94 -5.02
C ILE A 193 -18.59 19.95 -3.84
N ILE A 194 -17.60 19.97 -2.94
CA ILE A 194 -17.60 19.15 -1.72
C ILE A 194 -18.82 19.46 -0.86
N CYS A 195 -19.13 20.75 -0.63
CA CYS A 195 -20.29 21.16 0.19
C CYS A 195 -21.65 20.80 -0.43
N ARG A 196 -21.78 20.84 -1.76
CA ARG A 196 -23.02 20.43 -2.46
C ARG A 196 -23.20 18.91 -2.44
N GLN A 197 -22.11 18.14 -2.47
CA GLN A 197 -22.13 16.69 -2.29
C GLN A 197 -22.51 16.31 -0.83
N CYS A 198 -22.11 17.09 0.17
CA CYS A 198 -22.29 16.79 1.60
C CYS A 198 -23.76 16.55 2.03
N LYS A 199 -24.76 17.24 1.47
CA LYS A 199 -26.18 17.05 1.86
C LYS A 199 -26.75 15.68 1.42
N SER A 200 -26.20 15.07 0.37
CA SER A 200 -26.53 13.70 -0.08
C SER A 200 -25.64 12.63 0.54
N ASN A 201 -24.61 13.02 1.31
CA ASN A 201 -23.52 12.14 1.71
C ASN A 201 -23.53 11.76 3.18
N VAL A 202 -24.48 12.19 4.01
CA VAL A 202 -24.51 11.77 5.43
C VAL A 202 -24.56 10.24 5.55
N LEU A 203 -25.36 9.58 4.72
CA LEU A 203 -25.47 8.13 4.70
C LEU A 203 -24.20 7.46 4.14
N ALA A 204 -23.54 8.06 3.15
CA ALA A 204 -22.27 7.58 2.61
C ALA A 204 -21.10 7.76 3.61
N ILE A 205 -21.08 8.87 4.35
CA ILE A 205 -20.11 9.16 5.40
C ILE A 205 -20.34 8.21 6.58
N ALA A 206 -21.58 8.02 7.02
CA ALA A 206 -21.94 7.05 8.05
C ALA A 206 -21.56 5.63 7.62
N PHE A 207 -21.88 5.25 6.37
CA PHE A 207 -21.46 3.97 5.81
C PHE A 207 -19.93 3.82 5.80
N ALA A 208 -19.19 4.81 5.30
CA ALA A 208 -17.73 4.79 5.26
C ALA A 208 -17.12 4.70 6.66
N PHE A 209 -17.72 5.39 7.64
CA PHE A 209 -17.31 5.35 9.04
C PHE A 209 -17.57 3.97 9.67
N VAL A 210 -18.76 3.41 9.48
CA VAL A 210 -19.10 2.07 9.97
C VAL A 210 -18.22 1.02 9.29
N PHE A 211 -18.04 1.12 7.98
CA PHE A 211 -17.20 0.23 7.19
C PHE A 211 -15.74 0.28 7.65
N SER A 212 -15.16 1.47 7.86
CA SER A 212 -13.77 1.59 8.32
C SER A 212 -13.56 1.08 9.75
N MET A 213 -14.60 1.13 10.59
CA MET A 213 -14.54 0.59 11.96
C MET A 213 -14.72 -0.92 12.02
N LEU A 214 -15.58 -1.49 11.17
CA LEU A 214 -15.93 -2.92 11.24
C LEU A 214 -15.09 -3.81 10.34
N TRP A 215 -14.45 -3.24 9.31
CA TRP A 215 -13.71 -3.99 8.32
C TRP A 215 -12.21 -3.73 8.40
N HIS A 216 -11.42 -4.81 8.35
CA HIS A 216 -9.97 -4.74 8.30
C HIS A 216 -9.43 -5.79 7.32
N ILE A 217 -8.29 -5.51 6.71
CA ILE A 217 -7.63 -6.48 5.83
C ILE A 217 -6.66 -7.31 6.69
N PRO A 218 -6.87 -8.63 6.82
CA PRO A 218 -5.95 -9.50 7.54
C PRO A 218 -4.65 -9.60 6.73
N HIS A 219 -3.51 -9.53 7.41
CA HIS A 219 -2.20 -9.54 6.74
C HIS A 219 -1.83 -10.95 6.24
N SER A 220 -2.08 -12.02 7.02
CA SER A 220 -1.59 -13.39 6.72
C SER A 220 -2.66 -14.49 6.77
N GLY A 221 -3.81 -14.24 6.13
CA GLY A 221 -4.87 -15.25 5.97
C GLY A 221 -5.61 -15.59 7.27
N ASN A 222 -5.58 -14.68 8.24
CA ASN A 222 -6.50 -14.73 9.37
C ASN A 222 -7.90 -14.31 8.92
N SER A 223 -8.92 -14.57 9.75
CA SER A 223 -10.30 -14.19 9.42
C SER A 223 -10.40 -12.69 9.12
N PRO A 224 -11.14 -12.29 8.06
CA PRO A 224 -11.26 -10.88 7.67
C PRO A 224 -12.22 -10.09 8.57
N PHE A 225 -12.99 -10.80 9.39
CA PHE A 225 -13.81 -10.20 10.43
C PHE A 225 -12.96 -9.98 11.67
N ALA A 226 -13.14 -8.82 12.32
CA ALA A 226 -12.51 -8.55 13.61
C ALA A 226 -12.98 -9.61 14.62
N LYS A 227 -12.16 -10.63 14.86
CA LYS A 227 -12.49 -11.72 15.80
C LYS A 227 -12.53 -11.25 17.25
N ASN A 228 -12.00 -10.06 17.54
CA ASN A 228 -12.02 -9.40 18.84
C ASN A 228 -12.18 -7.89 18.65
N TYR A 229 -13.08 -7.26 19.41
CA TYR A 229 -13.25 -5.79 19.45
C TYR A 229 -11.95 -5.02 19.79
N LYS A 230 -10.93 -5.70 20.34
CA LYS A 230 -9.58 -5.16 20.55
C LYS A 230 -8.86 -4.70 19.25
N GLN A 231 -9.28 -5.19 18.08
CA GLN A 231 -8.72 -4.74 16.80
C GLN A 231 -9.33 -3.40 16.34
N ILE A 232 -10.52 -3.04 16.82
CA ILE A 232 -11.19 -1.75 16.53
C ILE A 232 -10.72 -0.74 17.59
N ASN A 233 -9.55 -0.17 17.34
CA ASN A 233 -8.75 0.43 18.40
C ASN A 233 -8.97 1.93 18.64
N VAL A 234 -10.23 2.37 18.68
CA VAL A 234 -10.53 3.72 19.18
C VAL A 234 -10.07 3.87 20.64
N PHE A 235 -10.17 2.79 21.44
CA PHE A 235 -9.68 2.77 22.81
C PHE A 235 -8.15 2.64 22.95
N ASN A 236 -7.43 1.88 22.11
CA ASN A 236 -5.95 1.96 22.17
C ASN A 236 -5.38 3.24 21.55
N LEU A 237 -6.15 4.01 20.77
CA LEU A 237 -5.74 5.38 20.42
C LEU A 237 -5.64 6.27 21.68
N ALA A 238 -6.49 6.03 22.68
CA ALA A 238 -6.48 6.75 23.97
C ALA A 238 -5.49 6.16 25.00
N MET A 239 -5.10 4.88 24.88
CA MET A 239 -4.19 4.22 25.84
C MET A 239 -2.81 4.91 26.02
N PRO A 240 -2.13 5.40 24.97
CA PRO A 240 -0.89 6.16 25.11
C PRO A 240 -1.09 7.38 26.01
N PHE A 241 -2.20 8.10 25.82
CA PHE A 241 -2.54 9.29 26.61
C PHE A 241 -2.92 8.95 28.05
N HIS A 242 -3.64 7.84 28.26
CA HIS A 242 -3.94 7.35 29.60
C HIS A 242 -2.67 7.00 30.39
N ARG A 243 -1.69 6.35 29.76
CA ARG A 243 -0.41 6.02 30.41
C ARG A 243 0.41 7.26 30.76
N ILE A 244 0.35 8.31 29.94
CA ILE A 244 1.01 9.59 30.22
C ILE A 244 0.32 10.31 31.39
N LEU A 245 -1.02 10.34 31.42
CA LEU A 245 -1.78 11.03 32.46
C LEU A 245 -1.72 10.34 33.83
N VAL A 246 -1.57 9.01 33.87
CA VAL A 246 -1.47 8.25 35.12
C VAL A 246 -0.05 8.20 35.68
N ARG A 247 1.00 8.27 34.84
CA ARG A 247 2.39 8.34 35.33
C ARG A 247 2.77 9.67 35.97
N ASN A 248 1.95 10.71 35.79
CA ASN A 248 2.17 12.04 36.37
C ASN A 248 1.36 12.30 37.66
N LYS A 249 0.88 11.24 38.32
CA LYS A 249 0.34 11.26 39.68
C LYS A 249 1.15 10.33 40.57
#